data_AF-A0A2P6PY28-F1
#
_entry.id   AF-A0A2P6PY28-F1
#
_cell.length_a   1.000
_cell.length_b   1.000
_cell.length_c   1.000
_cell.angle_alpha   90.00
_cell.angle_beta   90.00
_cell.angle_gamma   90.00
#
_symmetry.space_group_name_H-M   'P 1'
#
loop_
_entity.id
_entity.type
_entity.pdbx_description
1 polymer ?
#
loop_
_entity_poly.entity_id
_entity_poly.type
_entity_poly.pdbx_seq_one_letter_code
_entity_poly.pdbx_strand_id
1 'polypeptide(L)'
;MELVELTPIRDALVGLPGVNGLSTEQRKRLTIAVELVANPSIIFMDEPTSGLDARAAAIVMRTVRNTVNTGRTVVCTIHQPSIDIFDAFDEMLLLKWGGEEIYVGPLGHQSSQLIEYFEVRLI
;
A
#
# COMPACT_ATOMS: atom_id res chain seq x y z
N MET A 1 14.66 -1.68 9.97
CA MET A 1 14.41 -3.09 9.62
C MET A 1 13.12 -3.63 10.25
N GLU A 2 12.78 -3.26 11.49
CA GLU A 2 11.51 -3.68 12.12
C GLU A 2 10.27 -3.16 11.39
N LEU A 3 10.28 -1.89 10.97
CA LEU A 3 9.17 -1.25 10.25
C LEU A 3 8.73 -2.02 8.98
N VAL A 4 9.69 -2.65 8.31
CA VAL A 4 9.51 -3.43 7.08
C VAL A 4 9.50 -4.94 7.33
N GLU A 5 9.53 -5.37 8.61
CA GLU A 5 9.47 -6.78 9.02
C GLU A 5 10.55 -7.68 8.36
N LEU A 6 11.73 -7.12 8.04
CA LEU A 6 12.84 -7.84 7.40
C LEU A 6 13.94 -8.30 8.36
N THR A 7 13.79 -8.04 9.66
CA THR A 7 14.76 -8.46 10.69
C THR A 7 15.16 -9.94 10.60
N PRO A 8 14.23 -10.91 10.39
CA PRO A 8 14.59 -12.33 10.32
C PRO A 8 15.50 -12.71 9.14
N ILE A 9 15.56 -11.86 8.11
CA ILE A 9 16.32 -12.12 6.87
C ILE A 9 17.34 -11.03 6.57
N ARG A 10 17.76 -10.26 7.60
CA ARG A 10 18.66 -9.11 7.44
C ARG A 10 20.02 -9.46 6.79
N ASP A 11 20.48 -10.69 7.00
CA ASP A 11 21.77 -11.21 6.51
C ASP A 11 21.59 -12.09 5.26
N ALA A 12 20.36 -12.20 4.73
CA ALA A 12 20.08 -12.99 3.54
C ALA A 12 20.57 -12.28 2.27
N LEU A 13 21.07 -13.06 1.31
CA LEU A 13 21.44 -12.53 -0.01
C LEU A 13 20.18 -12.11 -0.77
N VAL A 14 20.21 -10.90 -1.34
CA VAL A 14 19.11 -10.37 -2.16
C VAL A 14 18.82 -11.31 -3.33
N GLY A 15 19.84 -11.76 -4.07
CA GLY A 15 19.72 -12.69 -5.20
C GLY A 15 19.10 -12.07 -6.46
N LEU A 16 18.81 -12.91 -7.45
CA LEU A 16 18.16 -12.53 -8.72
C LEU A 16 16.63 -12.81 -8.68
N PRO A 17 15.77 -11.86 -9.11
CA PRO A 17 14.32 -12.05 -9.12
C PRO A 17 13.89 -13.31 -9.88
N GLY A 18 13.03 -14.12 -9.28
CA GLY A 18 12.52 -15.36 -9.88
C GLY A 18 13.52 -16.52 -9.95
N VAL A 19 14.76 -16.33 -9.49
CA VAL A 19 15.80 -17.36 -9.53
C VAL A 19 16.23 -17.79 -8.13
N ASN A 20 16.64 -16.84 -7.28
CA ASN A 20 17.13 -17.14 -5.93
C ASN A 20 17.05 -15.92 -4.98
N GLY A 21 17.41 -16.15 -3.72
CA GLY A 21 17.44 -15.12 -2.69
C GLY A 21 16.06 -14.77 -2.16
N LEU A 22 15.75 -13.47 -2.11
CA LEU A 22 14.51 -12.96 -1.54
C LEU A 22 13.29 -13.26 -2.42
N SER A 23 12.17 -13.58 -1.76
CA SER A 23 10.86 -13.67 -2.41
C SER A 23 10.44 -12.32 -3.00
N THR A 24 9.49 -12.33 -3.95
CA THR A 24 8.95 -11.09 -4.55
C THR A 24 8.42 -10.11 -3.50
N GLU A 25 7.69 -10.65 -2.52
CA GLU A 25 7.13 -9.94 -1.38
C GLU A 25 8.24 -9.29 -0.52
N GLN A 26 9.27 -10.06 -0.15
CA GLN A 26 10.42 -9.56 0.61
C GLN A 26 11.22 -8.49 -0.15
N ARG A 27 11.38 -8.65 -1.47
CA ARG A 27 12.03 -7.64 -2.32
C ARG A 27 11.25 -6.34 -2.33
N LYS A 28 9.92 -6.38 -2.44
CA LYS A 28 9.10 -5.16 -2.39
C LYS A 28 9.25 -4.43 -1.06
N ARG A 29 9.20 -5.16 0.07
CA ARG A 29 9.48 -4.57 1.39
C ARG A 29 10.91 -4.02 1.49
N LEU A 30 11.89 -4.68 0.88
CA LEU A 30 13.26 -4.18 0.83
C LEU A 30 13.37 -2.89 0.02
N THR A 31 12.70 -2.79 -1.13
CA THR A 31 12.63 -1.55 -1.91
C THR A 31 12.03 -0.41 -1.09
N ILE A 32 10.91 -0.66 -0.39
CA ILE A 32 10.33 0.33 0.54
C ILE A 32 11.36 0.72 1.62
N ALA A 33 12.09 -0.26 2.18
CA ALA A 33 13.11 0.00 3.18
C ALA A 33 14.23 0.93 2.67
N VAL A 34 14.65 0.76 1.42
CA VAL A 34 15.67 1.59 0.76
C VAL A 34 15.20 3.04 0.65
N GLU A 35 13.98 3.27 0.19
CA GLU A 35 13.40 4.63 0.10
C GLU A 35 13.27 5.30 1.47
N LEU A 36 12.95 4.52 2.51
CA LEU A 36 12.79 5.01 3.88
C LEU A 36 14.11 5.47 4.53
N VAL A 37 15.28 5.04 4.03
CA VAL A 37 16.58 5.51 4.54
C VAL A 37 16.73 7.02 4.38
N ALA A 38 16.12 7.61 3.34
CA ALA A 38 16.12 9.05 3.12
C ALA A 38 15.25 9.83 4.14
N ASN A 39 14.54 9.13 5.03
CA ASN A 39 13.63 9.71 6.01
C ASN A 39 12.59 10.68 5.40
N PRO A 40 11.88 10.31 4.31
CA PRO A 40 10.90 11.19 3.69
C PRO A 40 9.67 11.39 4.59
N SER A 41 9.07 12.58 4.52
CA SER A 41 7.78 12.88 5.15
C SER A 41 6.58 12.42 4.31
N ILE A 42 6.74 12.39 2.98
CA ILE A 42 5.73 11.96 2.00
C ILE A 42 6.35 10.90 1.09
N ILE A 43 5.66 9.79 0.90
CA ILE A 43 6.10 8.66 0.08
C ILE A 43 5.05 8.37 -0.98
N PHE A 44 5.48 8.26 -2.23
CA PHE A 44 4.65 7.86 -3.35
C PHE A 44 4.96 6.42 -3.72
N MET A 45 3.94 5.58 -3.89
CA MET A 45 4.11 4.19 -4.35
C MET A 45 3.19 3.91 -5.52
N ASP A 46 3.76 3.39 -6.60
CA ASP A 46 2.99 2.95 -7.76
C ASP A 46 2.70 1.44 -7.65
N GLU A 47 1.43 1.09 -7.49
CA GLU A 47 0.90 -0.28 -7.36
C GLU A 47 1.76 -1.24 -6.51
N PRO A 48 1.94 -0.98 -5.20
CA PRO A 48 2.81 -1.78 -4.34
C PRO A 48 2.38 -3.26 -4.23
N THR A 49 1.16 -3.61 -4.60
CA THR A 49 0.61 -4.97 -4.56
C THR A 49 0.76 -5.75 -5.87
N SER A 50 1.23 -5.12 -6.95
CA SER A 50 1.31 -5.76 -8.28
C SER A 50 2.19 -7.03 -8.28
N GLY A 51 1.72 -8.09 -8.93
CA GLY A 51 2.44 -9.36 -9.02
C GLY A 51 2.53 -10.17 -7.73
N LEU A 52 1.72 -9.83 -6.71
CA LEU A 52 1.61 -10.57 -5.46
C LEU A 52 0.27 -11.29 -5.37
N ASP A 53 0.26 -12.44 -4.69
CA ASP A 53 -1.00 -13.02 -4.20
C ASP A 53 -1.57 -12.18 -3.04
N ALA A 54 -2.82 -12.46 -2.66
CA ALA A 54 -3.54 -11.71 -1.63
C ALA A 54 -2.79 -11.67 -0.27
N ARG A 55 -2.16 -12.79 0.12
CA ARG A 55 -1.44 -12.88 1.39
C ARG A 55 -0.16 -12.04 1.35
N ALA A 56 0.62 -12.15 0.29
CA ALA A 56 1.83 -11.38 0.10
C ALA A 56 1.52 -9.87 -0.01
N ALA A 57 0.47 -9.51 -0.74
CA ALA A 57 -0.01 -8.14 -0.84
C ALA A 57 -0.38 -7.57 0.54
N ALA A 58 -1.08 -8.32 1.39
CA ALA A 58 -1.41 -7.90 2.74
C ALA A 58 -0.17 -7.68 3.62
N ILE A 59 0.87 -8.50 3.49
CA ILE A 59 2.14 -8.30 4.23
C ILE A 59 2.85 -7.02 3.78
N VAL A 60 2.89 -6.75 2.47
CA VAL A 60 3.44 -5.49 1.94
C VAL A 60 2.62 -4.30 2.44
N MET A 61 1.29 -4.35 2.36
CA MET A 61 0.43 -3.26 2.81
C MET A 61 0.49 -3.04 4.32
N ARG A 62 0.75 -4.08 5.12
CA ARG A 62 1.04 -3.91 6.55
C ARG A 62 2.32 -3.11 6.78
N THR A 63 3.35 -3.32 5.97
CA THR A 63 4.58 -2.50 6.01
C THR A 63 4.30 -1.04 5.65
N VAL A 64 3.45 -0.80 4.65
CA VAL A 64 2.99 0.54 4.28
C VAL A 64 2.23 1.19 5.45
N ARG A 65 1.29 0.47 6.06
CA ARG A 65 0.50 0.93 7.21
C ARG A 65 1.39 1.22 8.42
N ASN A 66 2.37 0.38 8.72
CA ASN A 66 3.37 0.64 9.76
C ASN A 66 4.13 1.94 9.49
N THR A 67 4.47 2.21 8.23
CA THR A 67 5.14 3.45 7.83
C THR A 67 4.24 4.66 8.08
N VAL A 68 2.95 4.59 7.73
CA VAL A 68 1.98 5.67 8.02
C VAL A 68 1.89 5.93 9.53
N ASN A 69 1.84 4.88 10.35
CA ASN A 69 1.73 4.97 11.81
C ASN A 69 2.92 5.68 12.49
N THR A 70 4.02 5.91 11.77
CA THR A 70 5.15 6.71 12.26
C THR A 70 5.00 8.22 12.01
N GLY A 71 3.84 8.67 11.50
CA GLY A 71 3.56 10.07 11.19
C GLY A 71 3.99 10.50 9.78
N ARG A 72 4.18 9.54 8.87
CA ARG A 72 4.50 9.80 7.45
C ARG A 72 3.24 9.71 6.60
N THR A 73 3.17 10.50 5.53
CA THR A 73 2.10 10.40 4.53
C THR A 73 2.52 9.44 3.43
N VAL A 74 1.64 8.49 3.08
CA VAL A 74 1.83 7.63 1.91
C VAL A 74 0.69 7.86 0.94
N VAL A 75 1.03 8.10 -0.33
CA VAL A 75 0.08 8.14 -1.44
C VAL A 75 0.41 6.99 -2.36
N CYS A 76 -0.55 6.13 -2.67
CA CYS A 76 -0.33 5.04 -3.61
C CYS A 76 -1.52 4.76 -4.51
N THR A 77 -1.22 4.20 -5.67
CA THR A 77 -2.19 3.59 -6.58
C THR A 77 -2.40 2.13 -6.18
N ILE A 78 -3.64 1.64 -6.22
CA ILE A 78 -3.92 0.21 -6.06
C ILE A 78 -4.85 -0.27 -7.16
N HIS A 79 -4.43 -1.33 -7.83
CA HIS A 79 -5.26 -2.06 -8.77
C HIS A 79 -5.95 -3.22 -8.04
N GLN A 80 -7.28 -3.19 -7.97
CA GLN A 80 -8.13 -4.27 -7.43
C GLN A 80 -7.74 -4.74 -6.01
N PRO A 81 -7.90 -3.90 -4.97
CA PRO A 81 -7.62 -4.31 -3.60
C PRO A 81 -8.58 -5.40 -3.12
N SER A 82 -8.09 -6.31 -2.27
CA SER A 82 -8.97 -7.10 -1.41
C SER A 82 -9.65 -6.18 -0.37
N ILE A 83 -10.75 -6.64 0.24
CA ILE A 83 -11.42 -5.91 1.34
C ILE A 83 -10.43 -5.55 2.45
N ASP A 84 -9.59 -6.49 2.88
CA ASP A 84 -8.61 -6.26 3.95
C ASP A 84 -7.59 -5.16 3.60
N ILE A 85 -7.20 -5.07 2.32
CA ILE A 85 -6.30 -4.01 1.84
C ILE A 85 -7.05 -2.69 1.70
N PHE A 86 -8.29 -2.73 1.22
CA PHE A 86 -9.12 -1.55 1.02
C PHE A 86 -9.45 -0.85 2.35
N ASP A 87 -9.85 -1.62 3.37
CA ASP A 87 -10.14 -1.09 4.72
C ASP A 87 -8.89 -0.55 5.44
N ALA A 88 -7.70 -0.87 4.92
CA ALA A 88 -6.44 -0.33 5.40
C ALA A 88 -6.08 1.02 4.77
N PHE A 89 -7.00 1.75 4.13
CA PHE A 89 -6.80 3.12 3.64
C PHE A 89 -7.56 4.13 4.51
N ASP A 90 -6.96 5.30 4.72
CA ASP A 90 -7.62 6.38 5.47
C ASP A 90 -8.52 7.22 4.55
N GLU A 91 -8.01 7.56 3.36
CA GLU A 91 -8.66 8.37 2.33
C GLU A 91 -8.51 7.74 0.94
N MET A 92 -9.43 8.08 0.04
CA MET A 92 -9.42 7.64 -1.35
C MET A 92 -9.59 8.83 -2.30
N LEU A 93 -8.76 8.86 -3.34
CA LEU A 93 -8.95 9.64 -4.56
C LEU A 93 -9.41 8.67 -5.66
N LEU A 94 -10.67 8.78 -6.07
CA LEU A 94 -11.24 8.02 -7.18
C LEU A 94 -11.38 8.92 -8.41
N LEU A 95 -10.77 8.50 -9.51
CA LEU A 95 -10.79 9.20 -10.78
C LEU A 95 -11.57 8.39 -11.83
N LYS A 96 -12.27 9.08 -12.73
CA LYS A 96 -12.81 8.47 -13.96
C LYS A 96 -11.86 8.67 -15.14
N TRP A 97 -12.17 8.00 -16.24
CA TRP A 97 -11.50 8.20 -17.53
C TRP A 97 -11.46 9.69 -17.89
N GLY A 98 -10.28 10.18 -18.28
CA GLY A 98 -10.03 11.60 -18.51
C GLY A 98 -9.45 12.35 -17.31
N GLY A 99 -9.24 11.69 -16.17
CA GLY A 99 -8.59 12.29 -14.99
C GLY A 99 -9.51 13.18 -14.15
N GLU A 100 -10.81 13.10 -14.38
CA GLU A 100 -11.81 13.83 -13.60
C GLU A 100 -12.09 13.12 -12.26
N GLU A 101 -12.23 13.91 -11.21
CA GLU A 101 -12.54 13.43 -9.87
C GLU A 101 -13.98 12.88 -9.78
N ILE A 102 -14.11 11.66 -9.26
CA ILE A 102 -15.40 11.12 -8.81
C ILE A 102 -15.57 11.31 -7.30
N TYR A 103 -14.52 11.07 -6.51
CA TYR A 103 -14.57 11.14 -5.06
C TYR A 103 -13.18 11.45 -4.50
N VAL A 104 -13.11 12.37 -3.54
CA VAL A 104 -11.95 12.61 -2.68
C VAL A 104 -12.44 12.71 -1.25
N GLY A 105 -11.94 11.82 -0.39
CA GLY A 105 -12.27 11.90 1.02
C GLY A 105 -11.95 10.64 1.81
N PRO A 106 -12.28 10.67 3.11
CA PRO A 106 -12.06 9.57 4.03
C PRO A 106 -13.01 8.41 3.75
N LEU A 107 -12.49 7.17 3.76
CA LEU A 107 -13.34 5.98 3.61
C LEU A 107 -14.35 5.84 4.77
N GLY A 108 -13.93 6.19 5.98
CA GLY A 108 -14.70 5.96 7.20
C GLY A 108 -14.64 4.50 7.67
N HIS A 109 -15.22 4.22 8.84
CA HIS A 109 -15.24 2.84 9.35
C HIS A 109 -16.06 1.96 8.40
N GLN A 110 -15.47 0.83 7.97
CA GLN A 110 -16.06 -0.09 6.99
C GLN A 110 -16.58 0.64 5.74
N SER A 111 -15.85 1.65 5.27
CA SER A 111 -16.19 2.43 4.08
C SER A 111 -17.52 3.18 4.14
N SER A 112 -18.05 3.43 5.34
CA SER A 112 -19.36 4.08 5.54
C SER A 112 -19.51 5.44 4.86
N GLN A 113 -18.48 6.30 4.90
CA GLN A 113 -18.55 7.64 4.29
C GLN A 113 -18.54 7.55 2.75
N LEU A 114 -17.79 6.58 2.21
CA LEU A 114 -17.79 6.30 0.78
C LEU A 114 -19.16 5.81 0.30
N ILE A 115 -19.75 4.87 1.04
CA ILE A 115 -21.06 4.29 0.73
C ILE A 115 -22.13 5.39 0.73
N GLU A 116 -22.17 6.21 1.79
CA GLU A 116 -23.11 7.33 1.90
C GLU A 116 -22.99 8.31 0.72
N TYR A 117 -21.75 8.66 0.35
CA TYR A 117 -21.50 9.55 -0.79
C TYR A 117 -22.11 9.02 -2.10
N PHE A 118 -21.99 7.72 -2.35
CA PHE A 118 -22.53 7.10 -3.55
C PHE A 118 -24.03 6.85 -3.49
N GLU A 119 -24.59 6.53 -2.32
CA GLU A 119 -26.04 6.38 -2.15
C GLU A 119 -26.80 7.69 -2.43
N VAL A 120 -26.23 8.84 -2.06
CA VAL A 120 -26.88 10.16 -2.29
C VAL A 120 -26.73 10.66 -3.73
N ARG A 121 -25.68 10.24 -4.45
CA ARG A 121 -25.35 10.75 -5.80
C ARG A 121 -25.68 9.80 -6.96
N LEU A 122 -26.02 8.54 -6.69
CA LEU A 122 -26.36 7.53 -7.72
C LEU A 122 -27.86 7.15 -7.76
N ILE A 123 -28.71 7.81 -6.97
CA ILE A 123 -30.18 7.72 -7.04
C ILE A 123 -30.74 9.10 -7.40
#